data_AF-A0A8T2RXN0-F1
#
_entry.id   AF-A0A8T2RXN0-F1
#
_cell.length_a   1.000
_cell.length_b   1.000
_cell.length_c   1.000
_cell.angle_alpha   90.00
_cell.angle_beta   90.00
_cell.angle_gamma   90.00
#
_symmetry.space_group_name_H-M   'P 1'
#
loop_
_entity.id
_entity.type
_entity.pdbx_description
1 polymer ?
#
loop_
_entity_poly.entity_id
_entity_poly.type
_entity_poly.pdbx_seq_one_letter_code
_entity_poly.pdbx_strand_id
1 'polypeptide(L)'
;MSSTGPKKGLLEVFKFGCYVFFPISMMAFFGNNPDNLEMIMRRKPYVVYPAESEPFPSPEEIREMIRKKRAIAAAAAAAANDKNES
;
A
#
# COMPACT_ATOMS: atom_id res chain seq x y z
N MET A 1 0.33 53.18 26.15
CA MET A 1 1.46 52.26 25.89
C MET A 1 1.97 52.50 24.48
N SER A 2 3.09 53.22 24.32
CA SER A 2 3.73 53.33 23.00
C SER A 2 4.37 51.98 22.66
N SER A 3 3.85 51.30 21.64
CA SER A 3 4.12 49.88 21.32
C SER A 3 5.03 49.69 20.10
N THR A 4 5.90 50.65 19.79
CA THR A 4 6.71 50.65 18.56
C THR A 4 8.20 50.64 18.89
N GLY A 5 8.68 49.51 19.43
CA GLY A 5 10.12 49.23 19.53
C GLY A 5 10.60 48.49 18.28
N PRO A 6 11.79 48.80 17.71
CA PRO A 6 12.27 48.23 16.44
C PRO A 6 12.34 46.70 16.42
N LYS A 7 12.50 46.07 17.59
CA LYS A 7 12.54 44.61 17.77
C LYS A 7 11.19 43.91 17.53
N LYS A 8 10.06 44.61 17.75
CA LYS A 8 8.72 44.06 17.46
C LYS A 8 8.38 44.13 15.97
N GLY A 9 8.76 45.22 15.30
CA GLY A 9 8.53 45.39 13.85
C GLY A 9 9.26 44.34 12.99
N LEU A 10 10.51 44.01 13.33
CA LEU A 10 11.26 42.97 12.60
C LEU A 10 10.60 41.59 12.73
N LEU A 11 10.08 41.26 13.92
CA LEU A 11 9.41 39.98 14.16
C LEU A 11 8.09 39.90 13.37
N GLU A 12 7.37 41.01 13.25
CA GLU A 12 6.13 41.07 12.46
C GLU A 12 6.40 40.93 10.96
N VAL A 13 7.43 41.60 10.44
CA VAL A 13 7.87 41.44 9.04
C VAL A 13 8.34 40.02 8.76
N PHE A 14 9.09 39.40 9.68
CA PHE A 14 9.50 38.01 9.55
C PHE A 14 8.29 37.07 9.51
N LYS A 15 7.35 37.22 10.44
CA LYS A 15 6.11 36.43 10.46
C LYS A 15 5.32 36.56 9.16
N PHE A 16 5.12 37.81 8.71
CA PHE A 16 4.45 38.08 7.44
C PHE A 16 5.20 37.45 6.26
N GLY A 17 6.52 37.60 6.24
CA GLY A 17 7.39 36.96 5.26
C GLY A 17 7.21 35.45 5.23
N CYS A 18 7.20 34.77 6.38
CA CYS A 18 6.93 33.34 6.45
C CYS A 18 5.54 32.98 5.91
N TYR A 19 4.49 33.71 6.31
CA TYR A 19 3.12 33.42 5.85
C TYR A 19 2.96 33.54 4.34
N VAL A 20 3.72 34.40 3.68
CA VAL A 20 3.67 34.56 2.22
C VAL A 20 4.66 33.61 1.52
N PHE A 21 5.86 33.45 2.08
CA PHE A 21 6.93 32.65 1.51
C PHE A 21 6.60 31.16 1.47
N PHE A 22 6.04 30.61 2.56
CA PHE A 22 5.75 29.18 2.63
C PHE A 22 4.72 28.73 1.57
N PRO A 23 3.55 29.38 1.41
CA PRO A 23 2.59 29.01 0.36
C PRO A 23 3.15 29.18 -1.06
N ILE A 24 3.85 30.28 -1.35
CA ILE A 24 4.41 30.54 -2.68
C ILE A 24 5.49 29.51 -3.03
N SER A 25 6.40 29.25 -2.11
CA SER A 25 7.44 28.23 -2.32
C SER A 25 6.81 26.84 -2.50
N MET A 26 5.83 26.48 -1.66
CA MET A 26 5.15 25.18 -1.79
C MET A 26 4.46 25.02 -3.15
N MET A 27 3.80 26.07 -3.65
CA MET A 27 3.21 26.08 -4.98
C MET A 27 4.27 25.96 -6.10
N ALA A 28 5.36 26.71 -6.00
CA ALA A 28 6.41 26.72 -7.02
C ALA A 28 7.17 25.39 -7.11
N PHE A 29 7.48 24.75 -5.99
CA PHE A 29 8.26 23.51 -5.95
C PHE A 29 7.40 22.25 -6.17
N PHE A 30 6.23 22.18 -5.54
CA PHE A 30 5.39 20.98 -5.56
C PHE A 30 4.18 21.10 -6.49
N GLY A 31 3.57 22.27 -6.60
CA GLY A 31 2.33 22.47 -7.38
C GLY A 31 2.56 22.57 -8.89
N ASN A 32 3.61 23.25 -9.31
CA ASN A 32 3.87 23.52 -10.74
C ASN A 32 4.60 22.37 -11.48
N ASN A 33 5.01 21.32 -10.77
CA ASN A 33 5.74 20.18 -11.35
C ASN A 33 4.98 18.88 -11.07
N PRO A 34 4.22 18.34 -12.03
CA PRO A 34 3.43 17.13 -11.82
C PRO A 34 4.29 15.92 -11.44
N ASP A 35 5.53 15.84 -11.94
CA ASP A 35 6.47 14.75 -11.63
C ASP A 35 6.86 14.69 -10.15
N ASN A 36 7.10 15.86 -9.53
CA ASN A 36 7.41 15.94 -8.09
C ASN A 36 6.21 15.55 -7.23
N LEU A 37 5.01 15.95 -7.66
CA LEU A 37 3.77 15.63 -6.98
C LEU A 37 3.48 14.12 -7.06
N GLU A 38 3.66 13.53 -8.25
CA GLU A 38 3.51 12.09 -8.48
C GLU A 38 4.49 11.28 -7.63
N MET A 39 5.76 11.70 -7.55
CA MET A 39 6.77 11.05 -6.70
C MET A 39 6.35 11.02 -5.22
N ILE A 40 5.75 12.10 -4.71
CA ILE A 40 5.25 12.16 -3.33
C ILE A 40 4.02 11.28 -3.15
N MET A 41 3.08 11.30 -4.09
CA MET A 41 1.87 10.46 -4.05
C MET A 41 2.20 8.97 -4.07
N ARG A 42 3.19 8.55 -4.87
CA ARG A 42 3.64 7.14 -4.93
C ARG A 42 4.20 6.63 -3.59
N ARG A 43 4.77 7.50 -2.74
CA ARG A 43 5.29 7.10 -1.41
C ARG A 43 4.19 6.83 -0.38
N LYS A 44 2.99 7.40 -0.59
CA LYS A 44 1.84 7.21 0.30
C LYS A 44 0.62 6.82 -0.53
N PRO A 45 0.53 5.56 -0.98
CA PRO A 45 -0.61 5.10 -1.75
C PRO A 45 -1.90 5.26 -0.92
N TYR A 46 -2.83 6.08 -1.42
CA TYR A 46 -4.13 6.31 -0.78
C TYR A 46 -5.08 5.12 -0.99
N VAL A 47 -4.89 4.37 -2.07
CA VAL A 47 -5.62 3.15 -2.37
C VAL A 47 -4.64 1.99 -2.30
N VAL A 48 -4.77 1.18 -1.26
CA VAL A 48 -4.06 -0.10 -1.14
C VAL A 48 -4.99 -1.16 -1.69
N TYR A 49 -4.74 -1.61 -2.92
CA TYR A 49 -5.35 -2.85 -3.35
C TYR A 49 -4.77 -3.98 -2.50
N PRO A 50 -5.62 -4.91 -2.02
CA PRO A 50 -5.10 -6.12 -1.40
C PRO A 50 -4.12 -6.78 -2.38
N ALA A 51 -3.07 -7.40 -1.85
CA ALA A 51 -2.11 -8.15 -2.68
C ALA A 51 -2.90 -9.08 -3.60
N GLU A 52 -2.55 -9.09 -4.90
CA GLU A 52 -3.16 -10.00 -5.86
C GLU A 52 -3.12 -11.41 -5.26
N SER A 53 -4.31 -12.02 -5.12
CA SER A 53 -4.40 -13.37 -4.60
C SER A 53 -3.64 -14.32 -5.52
N GLU A 54 -3.15 -15.44 -5.00
CA GLU A 54 -2.54 -16.47 -5.83
C GLU A 54 -3.41 -16.75 -7.06
N PRO A 55 -2.81 -16.81 -8.27
CA PRO A 55 -3.54 -17.14 -9.48
C PRO A 55 -4.35 -18.42 -9.27
N PHE A 56 -5.61 -18.39 -9.70
CA PHE A 56 -6.45 -19.57 -9.59
C PHE A 56 -5.80 -20.73 -10.38
N PRO A 57 -5.74 -21.95 -9.82
CA PRO A 57 -5.12 -23.08 -10.50
C PRO A 57 -5.80 -23.35 -11.84
N SER A 58 -5.03 -23.78 -12.83
CA SER A 58 -5.56 -24.08 -14.16
C SER A 58 -6.52 -25.29 -14.11
N PRO A 59 -7.48 -25.40 -15.07
CA PRO A 59 -8.41 -26.53 -15.11
C PRO A 59 -7.73 -27.90 -15.15
N GLU A 60 -6.56 -28.03 -15.77
CA GLU A 60 -5.80 -29.28 -15.79
C GLU A 60 -5.17 -29.59 -14.43
N GLU A 61 -4.58 -28.60 -13.76
CA GLU A 61 -4.05 -28.76 -12.39
C GLU A 61 -5.15 -29.16 -11.40
N ILE A 62 -6.36 -28.62 -11.57
CA ILE A 62 -7.53 -29.02 -10.78
C ILE A 62 -7.87 -30.49 -11.00
N ARG A 63 -7.86 -30.98 -12.25
CA ARG A 63 -8.12 -32.38 -12.55
C ARG A 63 -7.05 -33.30 -11.98
N GLU A 64 -5.78 -32.90 -12.04
CA GLU A 64 -4.69 -33.66 -11.41
C GLU A 64 -4.82 -33.70 -9.89
N MET A 65 -5.14 -32.57 -9.25
CA MET A 65 -5.41 -32.52 -7.82
C MET A 65 -6.56 -33.46 -7.42
N ILE A 66 -7.64 -33.50 -8.21
CA ILE A 66 -8.77 -34.41 -7.99
C ILE A 66 -8.32 -35.87 -8.13
N ARG A 67 -7.58 -36.21 -9.18
CA ARG A 67 -7.06 -37.58 -9.40
C ARG A 67 -6.16 -38.03 -8.26
N LYS A 68 -5.22 -37.19 -7.83
CA LYS A 68 -4.32 -37.47 -6.69
C LYS A 68 -5.11 -37.70 -5.40
N LYS A 69 -6.06 -36.82 -5.07
CA LYS A 69 -6.92 -36.98 -3.89
C LYS A 69 -7.72 -38.28 -3.93
N ARG A 70 -8.25 -38.65 -5.10
CA ARG A 70 -9.03 -39.88 -5.28
C ARG A 70 -8.18 -41.15 -5.16
N ALA A 71 -6.97 -41.14 -5.68
CA ALA A 71 -6.02 -42.24 -5.53
C ALA A 71 -5.60 -42.46 -4.07
N ILE A 72 -5.34 -41.36 -3.34
CA ILE A 72 -5.05 -41.41 -1.90
C ILE A 72 -6.24 -41.99 -1.12
N ALA A 73 -7.47 -41.54 -1.42
CA ALA A 73 -8.67 -42.07 -0.78
C ALA A 73 -8.90 -43.56 -1.08
N ALA A 74 -8.65 -44.01 -2.32
CA ALA A 74 -8.76 -45.42 -2.70
C ALA A 74 -7.69 -46.29 -2.01
N ALA A 75 -6.45 -45.81 -1.93
CA ALA A 75 -5.39 -46.49 -1.20
C ALA A 75 -5.67 -46.57 0.31
N ALA A 76 -6.21 -45.49 0.89
CA ALA A 76 -6.65 -45.49 2.28
C ALA A 76 -7.82 -46.46 2.53
N ALA A 77 -8.78 -46.55 1.60
CA ALA A 77 -9.87 -47.52 1.68
C ALA A 77 -9.37 -48.98 1.56
N ALA A 78 -8.43 -49.26 0.67
CA ALA A 78 -7.81 -50.58 0.54
C ALA A 78 -7.03 -50.97 1.81
N ALA A 79 -6.25 -50.04 2.37
CA ALA A 79 -5.51 -50.26 3.62
C ALA A 79 -6.43 -50.39 4.84
N ALA A 80 -7.62 -49.77 4.82
CA ALA A 80 -8.63 -49.96 5.86
C ALA A 80 -9.32 -51.33 5.75
N ASN A 81 -9.52 -51.84 4.52
CA ASN A 81 -10.11 -53.15 4.30
C ASN A 81 -9.15 -54.29 4.67
N ASP A 82 -7.86 -54.14 4.36
CA ASP A 82 -6.79 -55.09 4.74
C ASP A 82 -6.66 -55.26 6.27
N LYS A 83 -6.85 -54.16 7.03
CA LYS A 83 -6.87 -54.18 8.50
C LYS A 83 -8.13 -54.78 9.13
N ASN A 84 -9.21 -54.96 8.36
CA ASN A 84 -10.47 -55.53 8.85
C ASN A 84 -10.57 -57.04 8.56
N GLU A 85 -9.66 -57.58 7.74
CA GLU A 85 -9.57 -59.01 7.40
C GLU A 85 -8.44 -59.74 8.17
N SER A 86 -7.73 -59.03 9.07
CA SER A 86 -6.72 -59.58 10.01
C SER A 86 -7.25 -59.56 11.45
#